data_AF-A0AAV9SVB8-F1
#
_entry.id   AF-A0AAV9SVB8-F1
#
_cell.length_a   1.000
_cell.length_b   1.000
_cell.length_c   1.000
_cell.angle_alpha   90.00
_cell.angle_beta   90.00
_cell.angle_gamma   90.00
#
_symmetry.space_group_name_H-M   'P 1'
#
loop_
_entity.id
_entity.type
_entity.pdbx_description
1 polymer ?
#
loop_
_entity_poly.entity_id
_entity_poly.type
_entity_poly.pdbx_seq_one_letter_code
_entity_poly.pdbx_strand_id
1 'polypeptide(L)'
;MQHGSIRGHDATIGHDENDVLDDGLVDNNERRGTFGSPSLTGRRANTNASRTESIEHGVPDDHETLDGTCADPVDHSPSKNQPGKGQSLEDIRSDVGRGRRPSDLEMVQNGRRDERDERDGTTETPQPSAGPATHVSDLARQFYTLSYLIFFAIFGTLARLGTQALTTYPGAPVSFGVLWANVGGSLIMGFLAEDQKLFKQEWGAAMYHDQVRGAGRQPDVFNSGGGAVADLAAAKKAHLAIKKTIPLYIGLATGFCGSFTSFSSFIRDVFLAASNDLPGAGGAAPEARGGGDSFMAALAVIFTTVALSLSALIAGSHLATALEPLTPSLPYSRGRSPLDHAAVLLGWGAWLGAVLLAVFPPRDAWRGQAVFSLVFAPLGCVARFYVSLWLNSRAPAFPLGTFAVNVTGATVLGACWDLGHAGIGGVVGCQVLQGVEDGFCGCLTTVSTWVAELTVLRRRHAYVYGVSSVVAGFAVLVVIMGTMRWTEGFGPLMCIH
;
A
#
# COMPACT_ATOMS: atom_id res chain seq x y z
N MET A 1 -37.29 40.69 26.45
CA MET A 1 -38.65 40.78 27.05
C MET A 1 -39.50 39.76 26.34
N GLN A 2 -40.25 38.84 26.96
CA GLN A 2 -40.44 38.42 28.37
C GLN A 2 -40.60 36.87 28.39
N HIS A 3 -40.16 36.12 29.41
CA HIS A 3 -40.96 35.62 30.58
C HIS A 3 -42.42 35.20 30.25
N GLY A 4 -43.00 34.10 30.76
CA GLY A 4 -42.61 32.98 31.65
C GLY A 4 -43.80 31.98 31.70
N SER A 5 -43.72 30.67 31.99
CA SER A 5 -43.12 29.88 33.10
C SER A 5 -43.97 29.81 34.40
N ILE A 6 -43.96 28.63 35.06
CA ILE A 6 -44.30 28.30 36.49
C ILE A 6 -45.67 27.60 36.84
N ARG A 7 -45.58 26.62 37.78
CA ARG A 7 -46.61 25.85 38.58
C ARG A 7 -47.43 24.74 37.87
N GLY A 8 -47.62 23.53 38.43
CA GLY A 8 -46.86 22.77 39.45
C GLY A 8 -47.29 22.83 40.93
N HIS A 9 -47.68 21.67 41.51
CA HIS A 9 -47.81 21.21 42.94
C HIS A 9 -48.15 19.69 42.89
N ASP A 10 -47.99 18.79 43.87
CA ASP A 10 -47.54 18.76 45.30
C ASP A 10 -46.42 17.69 45.47
N ALA A 11 -45.49 17.64 46.46
CA ALA A 11 -45.52 17.76 47.93
C ALA A 11 -46.17 16.55 48.66
N THR A 12 -45.75 16.05 49.83
CA THR A 12 -44.62 16.30 50.79
C THR A 12 -43.81 14.98 50.98
N ILE A 13 -42.91 14.66 51.94
CA ILE A 13 -42.14 15.20 53.11
C ILE A 13 -40.90 14.24 53.23
N GLY A 14 -39.80 14.35 54.00
CA GLY A 14 -39.18 15.15 55.09
C GLY A 14 -37.84 14.40 55.46
N HIS A 15 -37.06 14.59 56.53
CA HIS A 15 -36.88 15.58 57.62
C HIS A 15 -35.50 15.28 58.29
N ASP A 16 -34.75 16.31 58.71
CA ASP A 16 -33.85 16.48 59.89
C ASP A 16 -32.77 15.40 60.27
N GLU A 17 -31.59 15.68 60.86
CA GLU A 17 -30.91 16.93 61.23
C GLU A 17 -29.36 16.75 61.41
N ASN A 18 -28.71 17.83 61.86
CA ASN A 18 -27.28 18.10 62.21
C ASN A 18 -26.64 17.10 63.25
N ASP A 19 -25.35 17.11 63.66
CA ASP A 19 -24.25 18.09 63.56
C ASP A 19 -22.83 17.55 63.97
N VAL A 20 -21.76 18.32 63.68
CA VAL A 20 -20.52 18.60 64.51
C VAL A 20 -19.40 17.57 64.91
N LEU A 21 -18.13 18.03 64.71
CA LEU A 21 -16.79 17.77 65.34
C LEU A 21 -16.03 16.41 65.33
N ASP A 22 -14.91 16.39 64.57
CA ASP A 22 -13.46 16.34 64.96
C ASP A 22 -12.99 15.71 66.30
N ASP A 23 -11.93 14.87 66.25
CA ASP A 23 -10.59 14.96 66.94
C ASP A 23 -9.83 13.60 66.89
N GLY A 24 -8.50 13.57 67.15
CA GLY A 24 -7.74 12.38 67.58
C GLY A 24 -6.52 11.95 66.74
N LEU A 25 -5.31 12.03 67.32
CA LEU A 25 -4.02 11.56 66.74
C LEU A 25 -3.42 10.32 67.47
N VAL A 26 -2.22 9.94 67.01
CA VAL A 26 -1.03 9.42 67.74
C VAL A 26 -0.76 7.88 67.75
N ASP A 27 0.44 7.51 67.25
CA ASP A 27 1.36 6.45 67.74
C ASP A 27 1.03 4.92 67.62
N ASN A 28 2.01 3.99 67.58
CA ASN A 28 3.47 4.04 67.28
C ASN A 28 4.02 2.63 66.86
N ASN A 29 5.31 2.56 66.48
CA ASN A 29 6.37 1.55 66.76
C ASN A 29 6.03 0.14 67.36
N GLU A 30 6.79 -0.97 67.18
CA GLU A 30 8.16 -1.22 66.68
C GLU A 30 8.48 -2.74 66.49
N ARG A 31 9.71 -3.08 66.02
CA ARG A 31 10.50 -4.33 66.31
C ARG A 31 10.08 -5.70 65.72
N ARG A 32 10.93 -6.76 65.64
CA ARG A 32 12.42 -6.91 65.45
C ARG A 32 12.85 -8.41 65.36
N GLY A 33 13.63 -8.79 64.33
CA GLY A 33 14.47 -10.02 64.30
C GLY A 33 13.76 -11.38 64.04
N THR A 34 14.44 -12.51 63.86
CA THR A 34 15.89 -12.78 63.58
C THR A 34 16.13 -14.23 63.13
N PHE A 35 17.13 -14.45 62.25
CA PHE A 35 17.92 -15.69 61.99
C PHE A 35 17.25 -17.07 61.81
N GLY A 36 17.69 -17.81 60.78
CA GLY A 36 17.53 -19.27 60.70
C GLY A 36 17.90 -19.87 59.33
N SER A 37 19.00 -20.63 59.24
CA SER A 37 19.35 -21.40 58.04
C SER A 37 20.10 -22.68 58.40
N PRO A 38 19.62 -23.86 57.96
CA PRO A 38 20.39 -25.09 57.92
C PRO A 38 20.63 -25.55 56.47
N SER A 39 21.87 -25.95 56.17
CA SER A 39 22.22 -26.65 54.92
C SER A 39 21.93 -28.14 55.03
N LEU A 40 21.46 -28.79 53.96
CA LEU A 40 21.74 -30.21 53.69
C LEU A 40 21.59 -30.57 52.21
N THR A 41 22.18 -31.71 51.82
CA THR A 41 22.54 -32.06 50.44
C THR A 41 21.45 -32.76 49.64
N GLY A 42 21.29 -32.33 48.38
CA GLY A 42 21.40 -33.24 47.23
C GLY A 42 20.15 -33.97 46.72
N ARG A 43 19.65 -33.52 45.56
CA ARG A 43 19.07 -34.42 44.54
C ARG A 43 19.19 -33.82 43.14
N ARG A 44 19.60 -34.63 42.15
CA ARG A 44 19.50 -34.28 40.73
C ARG A 44 18.03 -34.22 40.33
N ALA A 45 17.65 -33.19 39.59
CA ALA A 45 16.42 -33.15 38.81
C ALA A 45 16.77 -32.71 37.38
N ASN A 46 16.60 -33.60 36.40
CA ASN A 46 16.72 -33.23 35.00
C ASN A 46 15.51 -32.37 34.60
N THR A 47 15.74 -31.12 34.24
CA THR A 47 14.78 -30.31 33.49
C THR A 47 15.32 -30.14 32.07
N ASN A 48 14.72 -30.87 31.13
CA ASN A 48 15.02 -30.69 29.71
C ASN A 48 14.47 -29.33 29.25
N ALA A 49 15.31 -28.30 29.29
CA ALA A 49 14.99 -27.02 28.63
C ALA A 49 14.89 -27.27 27.12
N SER A 50 13.71 -27.03 26.54
CA SER A 50 13.50 -27.17 25.09
C SER A 50 14.34 -26.12 24.36
N ARG A 51 15.36 -26.61 23.64
CA ARG A 51 16.28 -25.83 22.82
C ARG A 51 15.47 -24.96 21.86
N THR A 52 15.43 -23.65 22.11
CA THR A 52 14.70 -22.70 21.26
C THR A 52 15.60 -22.35 20.09
N GLU A 53 15.26 -22.84 18.90
CA GLU A 53 16.06 -22.60 17.70
C GLU A 53 15.90 -21.14 17.25
N SER A 54 17.03 -20.42 17.20
CA SER A 54 17.08 -19.04 16.69
C SER A 54 16.97 -19.06 15.18
N ILE A 55 15.85 -18.57 14.66
CA ILE A 55 15.58 -18.49 13.22
C ILE A 55 16.41 -17.36 12.63
N GLU A 56 17.41 -17.71 11.82
CA GLU A 56 18.24 -16.75 11.09
C GLU A 56 17.51 -16.25 9.84
N HIS A 57 17.57 -14.94 9.55
CA HIS A 57 16.95 -14.35 8.35
C HIS A 57 17.98 -13.56 7.54
N GLY A 58 18.49 -14.18 6.47
CA GLY A 58 19.25 -13.48 5.43
C GLY A 58 18.33 -12.65 4.53
N VAL A 59 18.81 -11.45 4.15
CA VAL A 59 18.18 -10.62 3.12
C VAL A 59 18.90 -10.91 1.79
N PRO A 60 18.25 -11.50 0.78
CA PRO A 60 18.86 -11.73 -0.54
C PRO A 60 18.92 -10.46 -1.40
N ASP A 61 19.86 -10.42 -2.34
CA ASP A 61 20.23 -9.21 -3.11
C ASP A 61 19.10 -8.67 -4.03
N ASP A 62 18.10 -9.49 -4.37
CA ASP A 62 16.95 -9.08 -5.20
C ASP A 62 16.15 -7.89 -4.60
N HIS A 63 16.27 -7.68 -3.28
CA HIS A 63 15.45 -6.74 -2.52
C HIS A 63 15.70 -5.24 -2.82
N GLU A 64 16.84 -4.85 -3.42
CA GLU A 64 17.04 -3.45 -3.85
C GLU A 64 16.00 -2.99 -4.89
N THR A 65 15.38 -3.93 -5.61
CA THR A 65 14.38 -3.63 -6.67
C THR A 65 12.99 -3.27 -6.13
N LEU A 66 12.68 -3.62 -4.88
CA LEU A 66 11.32 -3.52 -4.30
C LEU A 66 10.95 -2.10 -3.81
N ASP A 67 11.91 -1.19 -3.71
CA ASP A 67 11.69 0.17 -3.22
C ASP A 67 10.81 1.03 -4.16
N GLY A 68 10.62 0.57 -5.41
CA GLY A 68 9.95 1.29 -6.49
C GLY A 68 8.44 1.06 -6.68
N THR A 69 7.79 0.17 -5.92
CA THR A 69 6.36 -0.18 -6.09
C THR A 69 5.41 0.41 -5.05
N CYS A 70 5.94 0.92 -3.94
CA CYS A 70 5.16 1.25 -2.75
C CYS A 70 5.44 2.67 -2.26
N ALA A 71 4.40 3.34 -1.75
CA ALA A 71 4.47 4.73 -1.31
C ALA A 71 5.35 4.93 -0.06
N ASP A 72 6.14 5.99 -0.07
CA ASP A 72 6.82 6.52 1.10
C ASP A 72 5.91 7.48 1.91
N PRO A 73 6.23 7.77 3.18
CA PRO A 73 5.51 8.75 4.00
C PRO A 73 5.50 10.14 3.36
N VAL A 74 4.45 10.92 3.65
CA VAL A 74 4.31 12.27 3.09
C VAL A 74 5.05 13.27 4.00
N ASP A 75 6.23 13.74 3.59
CA ASP A 75 7.06 14.69 4.35
C ASP A 75 6.36 16.06 4.50
N HIS A 76 5.62 16.21 5.60
CA HIS A 76 4.91 17.42 5.99
C HIS A 76 5.75 18.32 6.93
N SER A 77 6.98 18.64 6.52
CA SER A 77 7.79 19.68 7.18
C SER A 77 7.26 21.10 6.86
N PRO A 78 6.67 21.85 7.82
CA PRO A 78 6.22 23.22 7.58
C PRO A 78 7.42 24.16 7.41
N SER A 79 7.33 25.06 6.41
CA SER A 79 8.43 25.91 5.96
C SER A 79 9.11 26.75 7.06
N LYS A 80 10.26 26.28 7.56
CA LYS A 80 11.29 27.09 8.21
C LYS A 80 12.65 26.80 7.58
N ASN A 81 13.44 27.86 7.36
CA ASN A 81 14.76 27.75 6.74
C ASN A 81 15.77 27.06 7.68
N GLN A 82 16.05 25.78 7.46
CA GLN A 82 17.23 25.08 7.98
C GLN A 82 17.86 24.20 6.88
N PRO A 83 19.19 24.12 6.80
CA PRO A 83 19.89 23.33 5.79
C PRO A 83 19.95 21.83 6.18
N GLY A 84 18.79 21.17 6.20
CA GLY A 84 18.64 19.74 6.44
C GLY A 84 17.60 19.14 5.50
N LYS A 85 18.03 18.65 4.34
CA LYS A 85 17.14 18.02 3.35
C LYS A 85 16.59 16.69 3.89
N GLY A 86 15.26 16.53 3.89
CA GLY A 86 14.65 15.22 3.69
C GLY A 86 15.11 14.62 2.35
N GLN A 87 15.39 13.32 2.32
CA GLN A 87 15.82 12.63 1.10
C GLN A 87 14.61 12.43 0.17
N SER A 88 14.70 12.89 -1.08
CA SER A 88 13.64 12.60 -2.07
C SER A 88 13.82 11.19 -2.64
N LEU A 89 12.76 10.62 -3.23
CA LEU A 89 12.82 9.37 -4.00
C LEU A 89 13.98 9.35 -5.01
N GLU A 90 14.28 10.51 -5.61
CA GLU A 90 15.39 10.69 -6.53
C GLU A 90 16.76 10.45 -5.88
N ASP A 91 16.95 10.91 -4.64
CA ASP A 91 18.20 10.74 -3.91
C ASP A 91 18.39 9.27 -3.53
N ILE A 92 17.35 8.61 -3.02
CA ILE A 92 17.34 7.18 -2.66
C ILE A 92 17.71 6.32 -3.87
N ARG A 93 17.01 6.50 -4.99
CA ARG A 93 17.27 5.75 -6.24
C ARG A 93 18.65 6.07 -6.85
N SER A 94 19.23 7.24 -6.55
CA SER A 94 20.57 7.62 -7.04
C SER A 94 21.74 6.99 -6.28
N ASP A 95 21.56 6.66 -4.99
CA ASP A 95 22.57 5.94 -4.20
C ASP A 95 22.68 4.48 -4.67
N VAL A 96 21.56 3.78 -4.86
CA VAL A 96 21.52 2.41 -5.40
C VAL A 96 22.20 2.34 -6.77
N GLY A 97 21.96 3.34 -7.64
CA GLY A 97 22.63 3.47 -8.93
C GLY A 97 24.14 3.74 -8.87
N ARG A 98 24.72 3.97 -7.69
CA ARG A 98 26.14 4.33 -7.50
C ARG A 98 27.04 3.15 -7.11
N GLY A 99 26.47 2.00 -6.73
CA GLY A 99 27.18 0.82 -6.24
C GLY A 99 28.04 0.05 -7.28
N ARG A 100 28.12 0.49 -8.54
CA ARG A 100 28.92 -0.17 -9.59
C ARG A 100 29.82 0.79 -10.37
N ARG A 101 31.13 0.68 -10.12
CA ARG A 101 32.20 1.09 -11.04
C ARG A 101 33.32 0.03 -11.05
N PRO A 102 33.54 -0.70 -12.15
CA PRO A 102 34.66 -1.62 -12.28
C PRO A 102 35.90 -0.86 -12.80
N SER A 103 36.81 -0.47 -11.91
CA SER A 103 38.09 0.17 -12.31
C SER A 103 39.27 -0.08 -11.35
N ASP A 104 39.02 -0.36 -10.06
CA ASP A 104 40.05 -0.21 -9.02
C ASP A 104 40.61 -1.57 -8.52
N LEU A 105 40.64 -2.59 -9.39
CA LEU A 105 40.96 -3.98 -9.00
C LEU A 105 41.87 -4.75 -9.99
N GLU A 106 42.77 -4.05 -10.68
CA GLU A 106 43.93 -4.66 -11.35
C GLU A 106 45.22 -3.92 -10.96
N MET A 107 45.94 -4.43 -9.96
CA MET A 107 47.41 -4.34 -9.82
C MET A 107 47.89 -5.19 -8.63
N VAL A 108 49.13 -5.68 -8.70
CA VAL A 108 49.83 -6.49 -7.67
C VAL A 108 49.19 -7.85 -7.35
N GLN A 109 49.35 -8.80 -8.28
CA GLN A 109 49.54 -10.21 -7.91
C GLN A 109 51.03 -10.57 -7.88
N ASN A 110 51.32 -11.66 -7.15
CA ASN A 110 52.51 -12.51 -7.21
C ASN A 110 53.78 -12.02 -6.47
N GLY A 111 54.16 -12.74 -5.38
CA GLY A 111 55.13 -12.23 -4.39
C GLY A 111 55.81 -13.26 -3.46
N ARG A 112 56.02 -14.51 -3.92
CA ARG A 112 56.83 -15.59 -3.28
C ARG A 112 56.30 -16.25 -2.00
N ARG A 113 56.88 -17.45 -1.76
CA ARG A 113 56.81 -18.25 -0.53
C ARG A 113 57.86 -17.74 0.47
N ASP A 114 57.66 -18.01 1.75
CA ASP A 114 58.71 -18.54 2.63
C ASP A 114 58.07 -19.35 3.77
N GLU A 115 58.81 -20.34 4.30
CA GLU A 115 58.36 -21.22 5.38
C GLU A 115 58.97 -20.80 6.73
N ARG A 116 58.17 -20.88 7.81
CA ARG A 116 58.70 -21.01 9.17
C ARG A 116 57.69 -21.61 10.13
N ASP A 117 58.14 -22.56 10.95
CA ASP A 117 57.42 -23.02 12.14
C ASP A 117 57.31 -21.89 13.17
N GLU A 118 56.19 -21.84 13.88
CA GLU A 118 56.24 -21.64 15.34
C GLU A 118 55.04 -22.33 16.01
N ARG A 119 55.32 -23.22 16.96
CA ARG A 119 54.35 -23.73 17.92
C ARG A 119 54.53 -22.98 19.24
N ASP A 120 53.48 -22.35 19.73
CA ASP A 120 53.04 -22.66 21.09
C ASP A 120 51.50 -22.54 21.18
N GLY A 121 50.90 -23.15 22.19
CA GLY A 121 49.45 -23.33 22.27
C GLY A 121 48.74 -22.33 23.17
N THR A 122 47.41 -22.29 23.07
CA THR A 122 46.54 -22.56 24.24
C THR A 122 45.07 -22.74 23.84
N THR A 123 44.40 -23.68 24.53
CA THR A 123 42.94 -23.78 24.71
C THR A 123 42.06 -23.93 23.46
N GLU A 124 41.63 -25.16 23.19
CA GLU A 124 40.44 -25.42 22.36
C GLU A 124 39.19 -24.84 23.04
N THR A 125 38.56 -23.82 22.45
CA THR A 125 37.17 -23.47 22.75
C THR A 125 36.26 -24.20 21.75
N PRO A 126 35.20 -24.91 22.18
CA PRO A 126 34.36 -25.64 21.24
C PRO A 126 33.65 -24.69 20.27
N GLN A 127 33.86 -24.88 18.96
CA GLN A 127 32.99 -24.27 17.96
C GLN A 127 31.55 -24.77 18.17
N PRO A 128 30.56 -23.88 18.35
CA PRO A 128 29.16 -24.29 18.26
C PRO A 128 28.90 -24.79 16.85
N SER A 129 28.50 -26.05 16.70
CA SER A 129 28.12 -26.61 15.40
C SER A 129 26.97 -25.79 14.81
N ALA A 130 27.20 -25.15 13.67
CA ALA A 130 26.17 -24.39 12.96
C ALA A 130 24.98 -25.31 12.66
N GLY A 131 23.81 -24.97 13.19
CA GLY A 131 22.57 -25.66 12.86
C GLY A 131 22.17 -25.41 11.40
N PRO A 132 21.44 -26.33 10.75
CA PRO A 132 20.98 -26.11 9.39
C PRO A 132 19.97 -24.96 9.35
N ALA A 133 20.39 -23.80 8.81
CA ALA A 133 19.53 -22.64 8.67
C ALA A 133 18.32 -22.95 7.77
N THR A 134 17.11 -22.72 8.29
CA THR A 134 15.85 -23.01 7.61
C THR A 134 15.52 -21.95 6.57
N HIS A 135 16.19 -22.03 5.42
CA HIS A 135 15.99 -21.16 4.27
C HIS A 135 14.53 -21.21 3.79
N VAL A 136 13.74 -20.18 4.11
CA VAL A 136 12.37 -20.02 3.58
C VAL A 136 12.50 -19.67 2.10
N SER A 137 12.37 -20.69 1.26
CA SER A 137 12.50 -20.61 -0.20
C SER A 137 11.82 -19.38 -0.78
N ASP A 138 12.57 -18.61 -1.57
CA ASP A 138 12.12 -17.37 -2.20
C ASP A 138 10.89 -17.60 -3.09
N LEU A 139 10.77 -18.80 -3.65
CA LEU A 139 9.60 -19.28 -4.41
C LEU A 139 8.32 -19.30 -3.56
N ALA A 140 8.40 -19.63 -2.27
CA ALA A 140 7.27 -19.54 -1.34
C ALA A 140 6.89 -18.07 -1.06
N ARG A 141 7.88 -17.19 -0.89
CA ARG A 141 7.67 -15.74 -0.70
C ARG A 141 6.99 -15.12 -1.93
N GLN A 142 7.42 -15.50 -3.13
CA GLN A 142 6.78 -15.13 -4.39
C GLN A 142 5.34 -15.67 -4.49
N PHE A 143 5.12 -16.95 -4.15
CA PHE A 143 3.79 -17.57 -4.19
C PHE A 143 2.79 -16.91 -3.23
N TYR A 144 3.18 -16.59 -1.99
CA TYR A 144 2.33 -15.83 -1.08
C TYR A 144 2.07 -14.40 -1.58
N THR A 145 3.09 -13.74 -2.15
CA THR A 145 2.92 -12.38 -2.73
C THR A 145 1.92 -12.38 -3.89
N LEU A 146 2.02 -13.35 -4.81
CA LEU A 146 1.04 -13.53 -5.89
C LEU A 146 -0.36 -13.84 -5.34
N SER A 147 -0.47 -14.69 -4.31
CA SER A 147 -1.75 -15.04 -3.69
C SER A 147 -2.45 -13.82 -3.07
N TYR A 148 -1.68 -12.97 -2.35
CA TYR A 148 -2.18 -11.70 -1.84
C TYR A 148 -2.55 -10.71 -2.95
N LEU A 149 -1.75 -10.60 -4.03
CA LEU A 149 -2.08 -9.75 -5.18
C LEU A 149 -3.39 -10.20 -5.85
N ILE A 150 -3.59 -11.51 -6.09
CA ILE A 150 -4.83 -12.06 -6.66
C ILE A 150 -6.02 -11.75 -5.75
N PHE A 151 -5.94 -12.09 -4.46
CA PHE A 151 -7.01 -11.88 -3.48
C PHE A 151 -7.42 -10.40 -3.40
N PHE A 152 -6.45 -9.50 -3.23
CA PHE A 152 -6.72 -8.08 -3.07
C PHE A 152 -7.04 -7.36 -4.39
N ALA A 153 -6.62 -7.87 -5.55
CA ALA A 153 -7.08 -7.36 -6.84
C ALA A 153 -8.59 -7.63 -7.06
N ILE A 154 -9.05 -8.85 -6.72
CA ILE A 154 -10.47 -9.21 -6.74
C ILE A 154 -11.25 -8.32 -5.76
N PHE A 155 -10.78 -8.17 -4.52
CA PHE A 155 -11.46 -7.35 -3.51
C PHE A 155 -11.46 -5.85 -3.86
N GLY A 156 -10.38 -5.32 -4.43
CA GLY A 156 -10.30 -3.93 -4.91
C GLY A 156 -11.24 -3.67 -6.09
N THR A 157 -11.34 -4.62 -7.03
CA THR A 157 -12.27 -4.54 -8.17
C THR A 157 -13.72 -4.56 -7.70
N LEU A 158 -14.07 -5.43 -6.76
CA LEU A 158 -15.39 -5.45 -6.12
C LEU A 158 -15.70 -4.14 -5.40
N ALA A 159 -14.73 -3.58 -4.68
CA ALA A 159 -14.87 -2.27 -4.01
C ALA A 159 -15.09 -1.14 -5.03
N ARG A 160 -14.36 -1.15 -6.17
CA ARG A 160 -14.53 -0.17 -7.26
C ARG A 160 -15.92 -0.24 -7.86
N LEU A 161 -16.32 -1.41 -8.35
CA LEU A 161 -17.62 -1.63 -9.01
C LEU A 161 -18.78 -1.35 -8.05
N GLY A 162 -18.68 -1.81 -6.79
CA GLY A 162 -19.67 -1.50 -5.76
C GLY A 162 -19.78 -0.01 -5.46
N THR A 163 -18.65 0.71 -5.40
CA THR A 163 -18.64 2.17 -5.18
C THR A 163 -19.22 2.94 -6.37
N GLN A 164 -18.91 2.54 -7.60
CA GLN A 164 -19.51 3.12 -8.81
C GLN A 164 -21.02 2.89 -8.86
N ALA A 165 -21.50 1.69 -8.52
CA ALA A 165 -22.93 1.39 -8.41
C ALA A 165 -23.62 2.24 -7.32
N LEU A 166 -23.04 2.29 -6.11
CA LEU A 166 -23.59 3.08 -4.98
C LEU A 166 -23.62 4.60 -5.24
N THR A 167 -22.78 5.10 -6.15
CA THR A 167 -22.69 6.54 -6.48
C THR A 167 -23.49 6.92 -7.72
N THR A 168 -24.11 5.94 -8.40
CA THR A 168 -25.02 6.16 -9.53
C THR A 168 -26.45 6.31 -9.04
N TYR A 169 -26.84 7.54 -8.66
CA TYR A 169 -28.20 7.86 -8.22
C TYR A 169 -28.73 9.19 -8.81
N PRO A 170 -30.05 9.37 -8.96
CA PRO A 170 -30.63 10.61 -9.48
C PRO A 170 -30.21 11.83 -8.65
N GLY A 171 -29.70 12.87 -9.32
CA GLY A 171 -29.20 14.07 -8.65
C GLY A 171 -27.83 13.92 -7.97
N ALA A 172 -27.07 12.84 -8.23
CA ALA A 172 -25.67 12.72 -7.82
C ALA A 172 -24.84 13.97 -8.21
N PRO A 173 -24.17 14.65 -7.25
CA PRO A 173 -23.41 15.88 -7.53
C PRO A 173 -22.20 15.70 -8.47
N VAL A 174 -21.78 14.45 -8.67
CA VAL A 174 -20.71 14.04 -9.60
C VAL A 174 -21.18 12.77 -10.30
N SER A 175 -21.23 12.76 -11.64
CA SER A 175 -21.73 11.62 -12.41
C SER A 175 -20.68 10.52 -12.70
N PHE A 176 -19.39 10.85 -12.62
CA PHE A 176 -18.29 9.88 -12.82
C PHE A 176 -17.93 9.15 -11.51
N GLY A 177 -18.65 8.05 -11.24
CA GLY A 177 -18.52 7.26 -9.99
C GLY A 177 -17.10 6.74 -9.69
N VAL A 178 -16.20 6.69 -10.68
CA VAL A 178 -14.79 6.33 -10.46
C VAL A 178 -14.08 7.30 -9.51
N LEU A 179 -14.52 8.55 -9.40
CA LEU A 179 -13.96 9.54 -8.47
C LEU A 179 -13.92 9.02 -7.04
N TRP A 180 -15.03 8.41 -6.57
CA TRP A 180 -15.15 7.90 -5.21
C TRP A 180 -14.22 6.72 -4.94
N ALA A 181 -14.02 5.85 -5.94
CA ALA A 181 -13.07 4.74 -5.86
C ALA A 181 -11.61 5.24 -5.88
N ASN A 182 -11.32 6.26 -6.69
CA ASN A 182 -10.01 6.93 -6.75
C ASN A 182 -9.68 7.66 -5.44
N VAL A 183 -10.65 8.32 -4.81
CA VAL A 183 -10.54 8.94 -3.49
C VAL A 183 -10.34 7.89 -2.40
N GLY A 184 -11.18 6.86 -2.34
CA GLY A 184 -11.11 5.80 -1.33
C GLY A 184 -9.80 5.02 -1.38
N GLY A 185 -9.37 4.59 -2.57
CA GLY A 185 -8.09 3.90 -2.76
C GLY A 185 -6.88 4.79 -2.45
N SER A 186 -6.94 6.10 -2.70
CA SER A 186 -5.87 7.03 -2.33
C SER A 186 -5.80 7.27 -0.82
N LEU A 187 -6.95 7.38 -0.13
CA LEU A 187 -7.00 7.49 1.33
C LEU A 187 -6.38 6.27 2.02
N ILE A 188 -6.74 5.08 1.58
CA ILE A 188 -6.23 3.83 2.16
C ILE A 188 -4.73 3.67 1.82
N MET A 189 -4.28 4.08 0.62
CA MET A 189 -2.86 4.12 0.27
C MET A 189 -2.06 5.06 1.19
N GLY A 190 -2.60 6.24 1.50
CA GLY A 190 -1.96 7.22 2.39
C GLY A 190 -1.85 6.73 3.83
N PHE A 191 -2.92 6.10 4.34
CA PHE A 191 -2.93 5.43 5.64
C PHE A 191 -1.88 4.32 5.70
N LEU A 192 -1.83 3.47 4.66
CA LEU A 192 -0.87 2.37 4.55
C LEU A 192 0.57 2.86 4.36
N ALA A 193 0.81 4.01 3.74
CA ALA A 193 2.14 4.60 3.62
C ALA A 193 2.68 5.01 5.00
N GLU A 194 1.87 5.70 5.79
CA GLU A 194 2.28 6.30 7.07
C GLU A 194 2.35 5.31 8.24
N ASP A 195 1.42 4.34 8.35
CA ASP A 195 1.34 3.48 9.55
C ASP A 195 2.65 2.70 9.83
N GLN A 196 3.06 2.72 11.10
CA GLN A 196 4.26 2.02 11.59
C GLN A 196 3.94 0.93 12.62
N LYS A 197 2.68 0.72 13.01
CA LYS A 197 2.31 -0.20 14.10
C LYS A 197 1.77 -1.54 13.63
N LEU A 198 1.07 -1.61 12.50
CA LEU A 198 0.45 -2.84 12.00
C LEU A 198 1.49 -3.97 11.78
N PHE A 199 2.70 -3.59 11.36
CA PHE A 199 3.81 -4.50 11.03
C PHE A 199 4.95 -4.53 12.07
N LYS A 200 4.74 -3.98 13.28
CA LYS A 200 5.79 -3.69 14.27
C LYS A 200 6.57 -4.90 14.83
N GLN A 201 6.16 -6.15 14.59
CA GLN A 201 6.86 -7.32 15.17
C GLN A 201 8.00 -7.86 14.30
N GLU A 202 7.85 -7.89 12.97
CA GLU A 202 8.93 -8.31 12.05
C GLU A 202 10.14 -7.35 12.14
N TRP A 203 9.82 -6.07 12.30
CA TRP A 203 10.69 -4.94 12.63
C TRP A 203 11.69 -5.21 13.77
N GLY A 204 11.22 -5.85 14.86
CA GLY A 204 12.02 -6.09 16.06
C GLY A 204 13.07 -7.19 15.87
N ALA A 205 12.73 -8.24 15.13
CA ALA A 205 13.67 -9.30 14.79
C ALA A 205 14.75 -8.81 13.80
N ALA A 206 14.36 -8.02 12.79
CA ALA A 206 15.28 -7.45 11.83
C ALA A 206 16.27 -6.46 12.48
N MET A 207 15.79 -5.56 13.35
CA MET A 207 16.65 -4.63 14.11
C MET A 207 17.67 -5.37 15.00
N TYR A 208 17.26 -6.47 15.64
CA TYR A 208 18.17 -7.27 16.45
C TYR A 208 19.29 -7.88 15.59
N HIS A 209 18.95 -8.39 14.40
CA HIS A 209 19.92 -8.94 13.45
C HIS A 209 20.94 -7.90 12.97
N ASP A 210 20.49 -6.67 12.68
CA ASP A 210 21.36 -5.62 12.14
C ASP A 210 22.20 -4.93 13.24
N GLN A 211 21.66 -4.76 14.45
CA GLN A 211 22.46 -4.35 15.61
C GLN A 211 23.54 -5.38 15.96
N VAL A 212 23.25 -6.69 15.87
CA VAL A 212 24.25 -7.75 16.09
C VAL A 212 25.34 -7.74 15.00
N ARG A 213 25.03 -7.38 13.76
CA ARG A 213 26.03 -7.15 12.70
C ARG A 213 26.84 -5.86 12.94
N GLY A 214 26.19 -4.76 13.31
CA GLY A 214 26.83 -3.47 13.58
C GLY A 214 27.78 -3.51 14.78
N ALA A 215 27.39 -4.17 15.87
CA ALA A 215 28.21 -4.35 17.08
C ALA A 215 29.50 -5.17 16.83
N GLY A 216 29.62 -5.84 15.67
CA GLY A 216 30.86 -6.46 15.22
C GLY A 216 31.94 -5.49 14.73
N ARG A 217 31.66 -4.17 14.65
CA ARG A 217 32.64 -3.15 14.22
C ARG A 217 32.70 -1.92 15.14
N GLN A 218 33.83 -1.86 15.85
CA GLN A 218 34.37 -0.76 16.66
C GLN A 218 33.68 -0.45 18.01
N PRO A 219 34.44 -0.42 19.12
CA PRO A 219 34.08 0.32 20.32
C PRO A 219 34.41 1.81 20.19
N ASP A 220 33.83 2.62 21.07
CA ASP A 220 34.16 4.00 21.41
C ASP A 220 34.14 5.08 20.29
N VAL A 221 33.20 6.03 20.41
CA VAL A 221 33.51 7.39 20.90
C VAL A 221 32.22 8.14 21.26
N PHE A 222 32.24 8.86 22.38
CA PHE A 222 31.13 9.67 22.88
C PHE A 222 31.08 11.03 22.16
N ASN A 223 30.05 11.30 21.34
CA ASN A 223 29.65 12.68 21.01
C ASN A 223 28.15 12.75 20.67
N SER A 224 27.42 13.68 21.28
CA SER A 224 25.96 13.56 21.46
C SER A 224 25.13 14.49 20.57
N GLY A 225 23.87 14.09 20.31
CA GLY A 225 22.85 14.92 19.64
C GLY A 225 22.70 14.63 18.15
N GLY A 226 23.73 14.91 17.34
CA GLY A 226 23.65 14.78 15.88
C GLY A 226 23.45 13.33 15.39
N GLY A 227 24.24 12.40 15.95
CA GLY A 227 24.19 10.97 15.60
C GLY A 227 22.79 10.38 15.78
N ALA A 228 22.23 10.45 16.99
CA ALA A 228 20.94 9.85 17.32
C ALA A 228 19.76 10.28 16.42
N VAL A 229 19.79 11.47 15.83
CA VAL A 229 18.77 11.92 14.86
C VAL A 229 19.02 11.33 13.46
N ALA A 230 20.28 11.23 13.04
CA ALA A 230 20.68 10.55 11.81
C ALA A 230 20.41 9.03 11.90
N ASP A 231 20.71 8.41 13.04
CA ASP A 231 20.44 6.99 13.34
C ASP A 231 18.94 6.70 13.34
N LEU A 232 18.12 7.58 13.94
CA LEU A 232 16.66 7.46 13.91
C LEU A 232 16.09 7.64 12.48
N ALA A 233 16.68 8.51 11.67
CA ALA A 233 16.29 8.69 10.26
C ALA A 233 16.72 7.50 9.38
N ALA A 234 17.92 6.97 9.58
CA ALA A 234 18.43 5.77 8.92
C ALA A 234 17.61 4.53 9.30
N ALA A 235 17.29 4.37 10.59
CA ALA A 235 16.35 3.37 11.08
C ALA A 235 14.99 3.50 10.36
N LYS A 236 14.36 4.68 10.39
CA LYS A 236 13.08 4.92 9.66
C LYS A 236 13.17 4.59 8.16
N LYS A 237 14.30 4.83 7.49
CA LYS A 237 14.51 4.47 6.08
C LYS A 237 14.60 2.95 5.88
N ALA A 238 15.43 2.25 6.66
CA ALA A 238 15.54 0.79 6.60
C ALA A 238 14.21 0.09 6.95
N HIS A 239 13.49 0.63 7.93
CA HIS A 239 12.14 0.20 8.32
C HIS A 239 11.13 0.30 7.18
N LEU A 240 11.13 1.41 6.43
CA LEU A 240 10.28 1.59 5.26
C LEU A 240 10.64 0.59 4.15
N ALA A 241 11.93 0.41 3.86
CA ALA A 241 12.37 -0.58 2.88
C ALA A 241 11.86 -1.99 3.21
N ILE A 242 12.02 -2.45 4.46
CA ILE A 242 11.52 -3.76 4.93
C ILE A 242 9.99 -3.85 4.82
N LYS A 243 9.26 -2.79 5.21
CA LYS A 243 7.79 -2.74 5.09
C LYS A 243 7.33 -2.96 3.64
N LYS A 244 8.04 -2.38 2.65
CA LYS A 244 7.74 -2.55 1.21
C LYS A 244 7.89 -4.01 0.72
N THR A 245 8.68 -4.86 1.38
CA THR A 245 8.88 -6.27 0.99
C THR A 245 7.84 -7.24 1.57
N ILE A 246 6.91 -6.78 2.41
CA ILE A 246 5.94 -7.64 3.10
C ILE A 246 4.81 -8.07 2.15
N PRO A 247 4.54 -9.38 1.93
CA PRO A 247 3.52 -9.86 0.99
C PRO A 247 2.10 -9.31 1.26
N LEU A 248 1.71 -9.19 2.53
CA LEU A 248 0.44 -8.59 2.96
C LEU A 248 0.35 -7.09 2.63
N TYR A 249 1.47 -6.36 2.75
CA TYR A 249 1.54 -4.93 2.46
C TYR A 249 1.53 -4.68 0.94
N ILE A 250 2.27 -5.49 0.17
CA ILE A 250 2.18 -5.52 -1.30
C ILE A 250 0.72 -5.84 -1.71
N GLY A 251 0.08 -6.80 -1.07
CA GLY A 251 -1.34 -7.11 -1.25
C GLY A 251 -2.27 -5.91 -1.01
N LEU A 252 -2.11 -5.21 0.12
CA LEU A 252 -2.97 -4.07 0.46
C LEU A 252 -2.70 -2.82 -0.38
N ALA A 253 -1.43 -2.46 -0.61
CA ALA A 253 -1.05 -1.26 -1.36
C ALA A 253 -1.10 -1.49 -2.88
N THR A 254 -0.37 -2.48 -3.39
CA THR A 254 -0.34 -2.78 -4.84
C THR A 254 -1.61 -3.51 -5.29
N GLY A 255 -2.08 -4.51 -4.54
CA GLY A 255 -3.30 -5.25 -4.86
C GLY A 255 -4.55 -4.39 -4.69
N PHE A 256 -4.95 -4.12 -3.45
CA PHE A 256 -6.24 -3.49 -3.12
C PHE A 256 -6.29 -2.03 -3.53
N CYS A 257 -5.41 -1.17 -3.00
CA CYS A 257 -5.49 0.27 -3.31
C CYS A 257 -5.26 0.53 -4.80
N GLY A 258 -4.32 -0.19 -5.42
CA GLY A 258 -4.13 -0.17 -6.88
C GLY A 258 -5.40 -0.52 -7.64
N SER A 259 -5.99 -1.70 -7.39
CA SER A 259 -7.18 -2.21 -8.11
C SER A 259 -8.52 -1.60 -7.66
N PHE A 260 -8.55 -0.83 -6.58
CA PHE A 260 -9.72 -0.02 -6.19
C PHE A 260 -9.74 1.28 -7.00
N THR A 261 -8.59 1.92 -7.20
CA THR A 261 -8.47 3.05 -8.13
C THR A 261 -8.47 2.61 -9.60
N SER A 262 -8.74 3.51 -10.54
CA SER A 262 -8.55 3.28 -11.99
C SER A 262 -8.15 4.58 -12.68
N PHE A 263 -7.00 4.58 -13.35
CA PHE A 263 -6.55 5.72 -14.15
C PHE A 263 -7.08 5.63 -15.59
N SER A 264 -7.22 4.43 -16.17
CA SER A 264 -7.85 4.26 -17.49
C SER A 264 -9.30 4.73 -17.50
N SER A 265 -10.09 4.35 -16.49
CA SER A 265 -11.50 4.80 -16.38
C SER A 265 -11.60 6.30 -16.06
N PHE A 266 -10.67 6.87 -15.28
CA PHE A 266 -10.59 8.32 -15.07
C PHE A 266 -10.35 9.07 -16.40
N ILE A 267 -9.38 8.64 -17.19
CA ILE A 267 -9.06 9.29 -18.47
C ILE A 267 -10.17 9.07 -19.52
N ARG A 268 -10.87 7.93 -19.49
CA ARG A 268 -12.12 7.71 -20.25
C ARG A 268 -13.16 8.77 -19.88
N ASP A 269 -13.40 8.97 -18.60
CA ASP A 269 -14.43 9.91 -18.14
C ASP A 269 -14.04 11.38 -18.46
N VAL A 270 -12.74 11.71 -18.54
CA VAL A 270 -12.23 12.98 -19.10
C VAL A 270 -12.49 13.09 -20.61
N PHE A 271 -12.24 12.03 -21.39
CA PHE A 271 -12.55 12.00 -22.83
C PHE A 271 -14.05 12.19 -23.08
N LEU A 272 -14.91 11.43 -22.39
CA LEU A 272 -16.36 11.51 -22.53
C LEU A 272 -16.89 12.90 -22.11
N ALA A 273 -16.26 13.57 -21.15
CA ALA A 273 -16.60 14.95 -20.82
C ALA A 273 -16.24 15.93 -21.95
N ALA A 274 -15.08 15.73 -22.60
CA ALA A 274 -14.62 16.56 -23.72
C ALA A 274 -15.44 16.34 -25.01
N SER A 275 -15.90 15.11 -25.27
CA SER A 275 -16.72 14.75 -26.44
C SER A 275 -18.22 14.98 -26.23
N ASN A 276 -18.62 15.37 -25.01
CA ASN A 276 -20.01 15.57 -24.57
C ASN A 276 -20.86 14.28 -24.54
N ASP A 277 -20.24 13.14 -24.25
CA ASP A 277 -20.89 11.83 -24.10
C ASP A 277 -20.90 11.31 -22.65
N LEU A 278 -20.31 12.03 -21.70
CA LEU A 278 -20.31 11.63 -20.28
C LEU A 278 -21.75 11.65 -19.73
N PRO A 279 -22.26 10.54 -19.16
CA PRO A 279 -23.60 10.49 -18.59
C PRO A 279 -23.84 11.56 -17.52
N GLY A 280 -25.11 11.99 -17.43
CA GLY A 280 -25.61 12.84 -16.36
C GLY A 280 -25.79 12.08 -15.04
N ALA A 281 -26.25 12.82 -14.03
CA ALA A 281 -26.54 12.24 -12.70
C ALA A 281 -27.52 11.06 -12.80
N GLY A 282 -27.23 9.97 -12.08
CA GLY A 282 -28.04 8.75 -12.12
C GLY A 282 -28.00 7.96 -13.43
N GLY A 283 -27.02 8.23 -14.31
CA GLY A 283 -26.93 7.59 -15.63
C GLY A 283 -27.86 8.20 -16.68
N ALA A 284 -28.34 9.43 -16.45
CA ALA A 284 -29.13 10.17 -17.44
C ALA A 284 -28.34 10.37 -18.75
N ALA A 285 -29.05 10.41 -19.88
CA ALA A 285 -28.44 10.65 -21.19
C ALA A 285 -27.69 12.00 -21.21
N PRO A 286 -26.55 12.12 -21.93
CA PRO A 286 -25.81 13.37 -22.04
C PRO A 286 -26.66 14.48 -22.68
N GLU A 287 -26.84 15.59 -21.96
CA GLU A 287 -27.45 16.80 -22.51
C GLU A 287 -26.48 17.49 -23.47
N ALA A 288 -26.98 18.06 -24.58
CA ALA A 288 -26.16 18.78 -25.54
C ALA A 288 -25.65 20.11 -24.96
N ARG A 289 -24.34 20.35 -25.04
CA ARG A 289 -23.67 21.58 -24.53
C ARG A 289 -22.83 22.24 -25.62
N GLY A 290 -22.39 23.48 -25.38
CA GLY A 290 -21.41 24.14 -26.26
C GLY A 290 -20.01 23.54 -26.07
N GLY A 291 -19.16 23.57 -27.10
CA GLY A 291 -17.81 22.99 -27.02
C GLY A 291 -16.92 23.62 -25.94
N GLY A 292 -17.18 24.88 -25.56
CA GLY A 292 -16.53 25.51 -24.40
C GLY A 292 -16.94 24.87 -23.07
N ASP A 293 -18.20 24.47 -22.92
CA ASP A 293 -18.72 23.79 -21.74
C ASP A 293 -18.16 22.36 -21.64
N SER A 294 -18.03 21.66 -22.76
CA SER A 294 -17.40 20.32 -22.82
C SER A 294 -15.91 20.38 -22.44
N PHE A 295 -15.18 21.41 -22.88
CA PHE A 295 -13.81 21.66 -22.44
C PHE A 295 -13.73 21.95 -20.93
N MET A 296 -14.63 22.79 -20.40
CA MET A 296 -14.71 23.07 -18.96
C MET A 296 -15.10 21.84 -18.15
N ALA A 297 -15.96 20.97 -18.67
CA ALA A 297 -16.31 19.69 -18.05
C ALA A 297 -15.10 18.74 -17.99
N ALA A 298 -14.33 18.62 -19.07
CA ALA A 298 -13.09 17.83 -19.08
C ALA A 298 -12.06 18.34 -18.06
N LEU A 299 -11.84 19.66 -17.98
CA LEU A 299 -11.01 20.26 -16.94
C LEU A 299 -11.55 20.00 -15.53
N ALA A 300 -12.87 20.03 -15.32
CA ALA A 300 -13.48 19.72 -14.03
C ALA A 300 -13.23 18.26 -13.59
N VAL A 301 -13.37 17.28 -14.50
CA VAL A 301 -13.05 15.86 -14.21
C VAL A 301 -11.58 15.71 -13.82
N ILE A 302 -10.66 16.36 -14.54
CA ILE A 302 -9.22 16.37 -14.20
C ILE A 302 -8.99 16.97 -12.82
N PHE A 303 -9.43 18.22 -12.60
CA PHE A 303 -9.11 18.95 -11.37
C PHE A 303 -9.74 18.31 -10.13
N THR A 304 -10.99 17.86 -10.19
CA THR A 304 -11.62 17.19 -9.04
C THR A 304 -10.94 15.86 -8.74
N THR A 305 -10.66 15.02 -9.74
CA THR A 305 -10.01 13.72 -9.50
C THR A 305 -8.60 13.88 -8.94
N VAL A 306 -7.77 14.75 -9.52
CA VAL A 306 -6.40 14.96 -9.05
C VAL A 306 -6.37 15.61 -7.66
N ALA A 307 -7.13 16.67 -7.44
CA ALA A 307 -7.13 17.39 -6.16
C ALA A 307 -7.71 16.54 -5.02
N LEU A 308 -8.81 15.82 -5.25
CA LEU A 308 -9.43 14.99 -4.22
C LEU A 308 -8.62 13.73 -3.93
N SER A 309 -7.98 13.08 -4.94
CA SER A 309 -7.09 11.95 -4.67
C SER A 309 -5.82 12.34 -3.90
N LEU A 310 -5.22 13.50 -4.20
CA LEU A 310 -4.09 14.04 -3.41
C LEU A 310 -4.52 14.43 -1.99
N SER A 311 -5.67 15.08 -1.84
CA SER A 311 -6.22 15.44 -0.53
C SER A 311 -6.58 14.21 0.30
N ALA A 312 -7.08 13.16 -0.34
CA ALA A 312 -7.40 11.88 0.28
C ALA A 312 -6.14 11.15 0.76
N LEU A 313 -5.06 11.12 -0.04
CA LEU A 313 -3.77 10.56 0.37
C LEU A 313 -3.23 11.23 1.65
N ILE A 314 -3.30 12.56 1.72
CA ILE A 314 -2.88 13.35 2.90
C ILE A 314 -3.82 13.11 4.09
N ALA A 315 -5.13 13.04 3.87
CA ALA A 315 -6.09 12.68 4.91
C ALA A 315 -5.85 11.24 5.44
N GLY A 316 -5.38 10.33 4.59
CA GLY A 316 -4.98 8.98 4.94
C GLY A 316 -3.79 8.93 5.90
N SER A 317 -2.70 9.65 5.60
CA SER A 317 -1.54 9.69 6.51
C SER A 317 -1.90 10.34 7.85
N HIS A 318 -2.65 11.45 7.84
CA HIS A 318 -3.18 12.06 9.06
C HIS A 318 -4.06 11.09 9.88
N LEU A 319 -4.87 10.27 9.22
CA LEU A 319 -5.71 9.26 9.88
C LEU A 319 -4.87 8.13 10.51
N ALA A 320 -3.74 7.74 9.89
CA ALA A 320 -2.81 6.79 10.49
C ALA A 320 -2.16 7.35 11.76
N THR A 321 -1.67 8.60 11.72
CA THR A 321 -1.13 9.28 12.92
C THR A 321 -2.19 9.43 14.02
N ALA A 322 -3.45 9.73 13.66
CA ALA A 322 -4.54 9.87 14.62
C ALA A 322 -4.99 8.54 15.24
N LEU A 323 -4.95 7.43 14.48
CA LEU A 323 -5.31 6.09 14.95
C LEU A 323 -4.13 5.32 15.55
N GLU A 324 -2.91 5.84 15.48
CA GLU A 324 -1.69 5.25 16.06
C GLU A 324 -1.85 4.78 17.52
N PRO A 325 -2.64 5.43 18.42
CA PRO A 325 -2.88 4.92 19.77
C PRO A 325 -3.78 3.67 19.83
N LEU A 326 -4.61 3.42 18.81
CA LEU A 326 -5.61 2.36 18.76
C LEU A 326 -5.21 1.18 17.84
N THR A 327 -4.31 1.40 16.87
CA THR A 327 -3.84 0.35 15.93
C THR A 327 -3.15 -0.81 16.66
N PRO A 328 -3.69 -2.05 16.62
CA PRO A 328 -3.02 -3.21 17.22
C PRO A 328 -1.90 -3.72 16.30
N SER A 329 -0.77 -4.14 16.88
CA SER A 329 0.30 -4.81 16.12
C SER A 329 -0.07 -6.26 15.83
N LEU A 330 -0.01 -6.69 14.57
CA LEU A 330 -0.29 -8.09 14.21
C LEU A 330 0.83 -9.02 14.70
N PRO A 331 0.52 -10.13 15.43
CA PRO A 331 1.53 -11.01 16.00
C PRO A 331 2.05 -12.05 15.00
N TYR A 332 3.35 -11.99 14.69
CA TYR A 332 3.98 -12.76 13.60
C TYR A 332 3.82 -14.28 13.72
N SER A 333 4.23 -14.87 14.86
CA SER A 333 4.43 -16.33 15.02
C SER A 333 3.14 -17.18 15.10
N ARG A 334 1.96 -16.57 15.19
CA ARG A 334 0.66 -17.27 15.13
C ARG A 334 -0.39 -16.60 14.25
N GLY A 335 -0.26 -15.31 13.96
CA GLY A 335 -1.21 -14.57 13.12
C GLY A 335 -0.96 -14.75 11.62
N ARG A 336 0.30 -14.89 11.18
CA ARG A 336 0.60 -14.87 9.74
C ARG A 336 0.25 -16.18 9.02
N SER A 337 0.74 -17.32 9.52
CA SER A 337 0.46 -18.63 8.91
C SER A 337 -1.02 -18.87 8.55
N PRO A 338 -2.02 -18.66 9.42
CA PRO A 338 -3.42 -18.82 9.02
C PRO A 338 -3.87 -17.77 7.99
N LEU A 339 -3.35 -16.54 8.03
CA LEU A 339 -3.67 -15.48 7.06
C LEU A 339 -3.04 -15.73 5.68
N ASP A 340 -1.80 -16.24 5.63
CA ASP A 340 -1.10 -16.60 4.39
C ASP A 340 -1.79 -17.79 3.72
N HIS A 341 -2.14 -18.84 4.47
CA HIS A 341 -2.94 -19.94 3.96
C HIS A 341 -4.36 -19.50 3.55
N ALA A 342 -4.99 -18.58 4.30
CA ALA A 342 -6.28 -18.02 3.90
C ALA A 342 -6.17 -17.20 2.60
N ALA A 343 -5.11 -16.41 2.41
CA ALA A 343 -4.87 -15.64 1.19
C ALA A 343 -4.63 -16.56 -0.02
N VAL A 344 -3.94 -17.69 0.15
CA VAL A 344 -3.81 -18.72 -0.89
C VAL A 344 -5.20 -19.31 -1.23
N LEU A 345 -5.93 -19.81 -0.23
CA LEU A 345 -7.21 -20.49 -0.45
C LEU A 345 -8.28 -19.55 -1.00
N LEU A 346 -8.40 -18.33 -0.47
CA LEU A 346 -9.38 -17.34 -0.90
C LEU A 346 -8.98 -16.66 -2.21
N GLY A 347 -7.70 -16.36 -2.42
CA GLY A 347 -7.22 -15.72 -3.66
C GLY A 347 -7.40 -16.63 -4.88
N TRP A 348 -6.74 -17.79 -4.87
CA TRP A 348 -6.83 -18.74 -5.98
C TRP A 348 -8.22 -19.39 -6.06
N GLY A 349 -8.88 -19.64 -4.93
CA GLY A 349 -10.25 -20.18 -4.90
C GLY A 349 -11.29 -19.22 -5.45
N ALA A 350 -11.22 -17.92 -5.11
CA ALA A 350 -12.13 -16.92 -5.68
C ALA A 350 -11.84 -16.66 -7.17
N TRP A 351 -10.57 -16.69 -7.59
CA TRP A 351 -10.24 -16.51 -9.01
C TRP A 351 -10.72 -17.70 -9.86
N LEU A 352 -10.49 -18.94 -9.41
CA LEU A 352 -11.06 -20.14 -10.02
C LEU A 352 -12.59 -20.12 -10.00
N GLY A 353 -13.19 -19.67 -8.89
CA GLY A 353 -14.63 -19.47 -8.77
C GLY A 353 -15.18 -18.46 -9.78
N ALA A 354 -14.49 -17.34 -10.00
CA ALA A 354 -14.85 -16.36 -11.02
C ALA A 354 -14.74 -16.95 -12.44
N VAL A 355 -13.70 -17.73 -12.75
CA VAL A 355 -13.57 -18.44 -14.04
C VAL A 355 -14.71 -19.44 -14.23
N LEU A 356 -15.05 -20.24 -13.22
CA LEU A 356 -16.14 -21.20 -13.29
C LEU A 356 -17.51 -20.51 -13.44
N LEU A 357 -17.74 -19.38 -12.76
CA LEU A 357 -18.96 -18.57 -12.93
C LEU A 357 -19.00 -17.84 -14.29
N ALA A 358 -17.85 -17.51 -14.89
CA ALA A 358 -17.77 -16.91 -16.23
C ALA A 358 -18.12 -17.93 -17.33
N VAL A 359 -17.78 -19.20 -17.14
CA VAL A 359 -18.10 -20.30 -18.06
C VAL A 359 -19.52 -20.83 -17.82
N PHE A 360 -19.92 -21.02 -16.56
CA PHE A 360 -21.19 -21.60 -16.12
C PHE A 360 -22.01 -20.60 -15.27
N PRO A 361 -22.55 -19.51 -15.85
CA PRO A 361 -23.29 -18.51 -15.11
C PRO A 361 -24.62 -19.06 -14.55
N PRO A 362 -24.92 -18.89 -13.25
CA PRO A 362 -26.23 -19.25 -12.70
C PRO A 362 -27.36 -18.33 -13.20
N ARG A 363 -27.02 -17.10 -13.58
CA ARG A 363 -27.85 -16.08 -14.25
C ARG A 363 -26.92 -15.13 -15.02
N ASP A 364 -27.21 -14.81 -16.27
CA ASP A 364 -26.31 -14.00 -17.10
C ASP A 364 -26.16 -12.53 -16.66
N ALA A 365 -27.09 -12.01 -15.85
CA ALA A 365 -27.10 -10.61 -15.41
C ALA A 365 -25.77 -10.15 -14.76
N TRP A 366 -25.13 -10.99 -13.96
CA TRP A 366 -23.87 -10.64 -13.27
C TRP A 366 -22.61 -10.93 -14.09
N ARG A 367 -22.75 -11.62 -15.23
CA ARG A 367 -21.64 -12.17 -16.01
C ARG A 367 -20.73 -11.06 -16.57
N GLY A 368 -21.34 -10.08 -17.24
CA GLY A 368 -20.66 -8.84 -17.65
C GLY A 368 -20.44 -7.84 -16.53
N GLN A 369 -21.42 -7.64 -15.64
CA GLN A 369 -21.38 -6.60 -14.60
C GLN A 369 -20.21 -6.74 -13.61
N ALA A 370 -19.75 -7.97 -13.35
CA ALA A 370 -18.63 -8.20 -12.44
C ALA A 370 -17.80 -9.44 -12.78
N VAL A 371 -18.41 -10.56 -13.19
CA VAL A 371 -17.69 -11.86 -13.18
C VAL A 371 -16.52 -11.88 -14.17
N PHE A 372 -16.67 -11.39 -15.40
CA PHE A 372 -15.53 -11.24 -16.31
C PHE A 372 -14.47 -10.28 -15.75
N SER A 373 -14.88 -9.16 -15.12
CA SER A 373 -13.96 -8.21 -14.49
C SER A 373 -13.12 -8.88 -13.39
N LEU A 374 -13.70 -9.80 -12.60
CA LEU A 374 -12.96 -10.58 -11.58
C LEU A 374 -12.02 -11.64 -12.18
N VAL A 375 -12.33 -12.18 -13.37
CA VAL A 375 -11.42 -13.08 -14.10
C VAL A 375 -10.19 -12.31 -14.60
N PHE A 376 -10.38 -11.09 -15.10
CA PHE A 376 -9.33 -10.29 -15.71
C PHE A 376 -8.52 -9.42 -14.71
N ALA A 377 -9.11 -9.04 -13.57
CA ALA A 377 -8.49 -8.19 -12.57
C ALA A 377 -7.11 -8.68 -12.03
N PRO A 378 -6.93 -9.96 -11.65
CA PRO A 378 -5.62 -10.45 -11.19
C PRO A 378 -4.53 -10.33 -12.25
N LEU A 379 -4.86 -10.54 -13.53
CA LEU A 379 -3.90 -10.42 -14.64
C LEU A 379 -3.40 -8.99 -14.78
N GLY A 380 -4.30 -8.00 -14.71
CA GLY A 380 -3.94 -6.58 -14.74
C GLY A 380 -3.07 -6.18 -13.54
N CYS A 381 -3.45 -6.61 -12.34
CA CYS A 381 -2.70 -6.30 -11.12
C CYS A 381 -1.30 -6.92 -11.08
N VAL A 382 -1.16 -8.19 -11.48
CA VAL A 382 0.14 -8.88 -11.53
C VAL A 382 1.03 -8.30 -12.62
N ALA A 383 0.47 -7.96 -13.79
CA ALA A 383 1.20 -7.24 -14.84
C ALA A 383 1.70 -5.87 -14.34
N ARG A 384 0.85 -5.09 -13.66
CA ARG A 384 1.26 -3.81 -13.04
C ARG A 384 2.41 -4.00 -12.06
N PHE A 385 2.32 -4.95 -11.13
CA PHE A 385 3.36 -5.21 -10.14
C PHE A 385 4.73 -5.45 -10.78
N TYR A 386 4.82 -6.40 -11.73
CA TYR A 386 6.10 -6.72 -12.37
C TYR A 386 6.63 -5.62 -13.30
N VAL A 387 5.76 -4.92 -14.04
CA VAL A 387 6.19 -3.79 -14.88
C VAL A 387 6.68 -2.61 -14.03
N SER A 388 6.03 -2.33 -12.89
CA SER A 388 6.47 -1.30 -11.94
C SER A 388 7.83 -1.64 -11.31
N LEU A 389 8.05 -2.87 -10.85
CA LEU A 389 9.37 -3.34 -10.36
C LEU A 389 10.47 -3.14 -11.43
N TRP A 390 10.18 -3.52 -12.68
CA TRP A 390 11.16 -3.55 -13.76
C TRP A 390 11.52 -2.16 -14.34
N LEU A 391 10.62 -1.17 -14.21
CA LEU A 391 10.77 0.14 -14.84
C LEU A 391 10.88 1.33 -13.88
N ASN A 392 10.25 1.32 -12.69
CA ASN A 392 10.30 2.48 -11.79
C ASN A 392 11.70 2.73 -11.22
N SER A 393 12.53 1.69 -11.12
CA SER A 393 13.94 1.75 -10.73
C SER A 393 14.85 2.41 -11.78
N ARG A 394 14.48 2.38 -13.07
CA ARG A 394 15.34 2.84 -14.19
C ARG A 394 15.43 4.35 -14.34
N ALA A 395 14.44 5.10 -13.85
CA ALA A 395 14.33 6.53 -14.04
C ALA A 395 13.97 7.21 -12.70
N PRO A 396 14.97 7.62 -11.89
CA PRO A 396 14.76 8.16 -10.55
C PRO A 396 13.70 9.26 -10.46
N ALA A 397 13.72 10.19 -11.42
CA ALA A 397 12.84 11.35 -11.53
C ALA A 397 11.51 11.10 -12.30
N PHE A 398 11.26 9.89 -12.81
CA PHE A 398 10.07 9.60 -13.61
C PHE A 398 9.67 8.11 -13.47
N PRO A 399 8.63 7.76 -12.70
CA PRO A 399 8.16 6.38 -12.52
C PRO A 399 7.65 5.75 -13.83
N LEU A 400 8.58 5.22 -14.62
CA LEU A 400 8.34 4.78 -16.00
C LEU A 400 7.41 3.57 -16.07
N GLY A 401 7.39 2.71 -15.05
CA GLY A 401 6.47 1.57 -14.97
C GLY A 401 5.05 2.03 -14.72
N THR A 402 4.84 2.86 -13.69
CA THR A 402 3.52 3.42 -13.37
C THR A 402 2.97 4.29 -14.52
N PHE A 403 3.83 5.04 -15.23
CA PHE A 403 3.47 5.70 -16.50
C PHE A 403 3.04 4.69 -17.58
N ALA A 404 3.89 3.70 -17.87
CA ALA A 404 3.67 2.76 -18.97
C ALA A 404 2.39 1.94 -18.79
N VAL A 405 2.10 1.46 -17.57
CA VAL A 405 0.88 0.69 -17.30
C VAL A 405 -0.37 1.58 -17.38
N ASN A 406 -0.30 2.83 -16.90
CA ASN A 406 -1.42 3.77 -16.96
C ASN A 406 -1.76 4.15 -18.42
N VAL A 407 -0.77 4.45 -19.25
CA VAL A 407 -0.99 4.75 -20.68
C VAL A 407 -1.44 3.50 -21.42
N THR A 408 -0.80 2.34 -21.22
CA THR A 408 -1.17 1.08 -21.90
C THR A 408 -2.59 0.63 -21.54
N GLY A 409 -2.98 0.71 -20.27
CA GLY A 409 -4.34 0.37 -19.85
C GLY A 409 -5.39 1.36 -20.35
N ALA A 410 -5.05 2.64 -20.55
CA ALA A 410 -5.92 3.56 -21.28
C ALA A 410 -6.03 3.16 -22.77
N THR A 411 -4.93 2.81 -23.44
CA THR A 411 -4.94 2.32 -24.83
C THR A 411 -5.86 1.12 -25.01
N VAL A 412 -5.74 0.10 -24.15
CA VAL A 412 -6.55 -1.12 -24.23
C VAL A 412 -8.01 -0.85 -23.89
N LEU A 413 -8.29 -0.01 -22.87
CA LEU A 413 -9.67 0.39 -22.55
C LEU A 413 -10.35 1.10 -23.73
N GLY A 414 -9.67 2.04 -24.40
CA GLY A 414 -10.24 2.74 -25.55
C GLY A 414 -10.55 1.79 -26.71
N ALA A 415 -9.66 0.82 -26.98
CA ALA A 415 -9.88 -0.18 -28.02
C ALA A 415 -11.03 -1.15 -27.67
N CYS A 416 -11.21 -1.50 -26.40
CA CYS A 416 -12.35 -2.32 -25.95
C CYS A 416 -13.68 -1.55 -26.03
N TRP A 417 -13.67 -0.27 -25.63
CA TRP A 417 -14.82 0.62 -25.71
C TRP A 417 -15.35 0.72 -27.14
N ASP A 418 -14.47 1.01 -28.11
CA ASP A 418 -14.86 1.15 -29.52
C ASP A 418 -15.41 -0.16 -30.10
N LEU A 419 -14.77 -1.31 -29.82
CA LEU A 419 -15.28 -2.63 -30.23
C LEU A 419 -16.66 -2.93 -29.64
N GLY A 420 -16.91 -2.53 -28.39
CA GLY A 420 -18.19 -2.71 -27.70
C GLY A 420 -19.31 -1.87 -28.30
N HIS A 421 -19.04 -0.58 -28.55
CA HIS A 421 -19.99 0.35 -29.16
C HIS A 421 -20.18 0.10 -30.67
N ALA A 422 -19.26 -0.64 -31.32
CA ALA A 422 -19.41 -1.16 -32.67
C ALA A 422 -20.25 -2.46 -32.74
N GLY A 423 -20.72 -2.98 -31.58
CA GLY A 423 -21.56 -4.19 -31.51
C GLY A 423 -20.81 -5.51 -31.80
N ILE A 424 -19.48 -5.50 -31.80
CA ILE A 424 -18.67 -6.65 -32.22
C ILE A 424 -18.75 -7.78 -31.19
N GLY A 425 -19.10 -8.98 -31.64
CA GLY A 425 -19.21 -10.18 -30.80
C GLY A 425 -20.54 -10.33 -30.03
N GLY A 426 -21.52 -9.43 -30.23
CA GLY A 426 -22.83 -9.50 -29.59
C GLY A 426 -22.76 -9.44 -28.06
N VAL A 427 -23.76 -10.01 -27.38
CA VAL A 427 -23.91 -9.88 -25.91
C VAL A 427 -22.69 -10.38 -25.15
N VAL A 428 -22.21 -11.60 -25.44
CA VAL A 428 -21.04 -12.16 -24.75
C VAL A 428 -19.76 -11.41 -25.11
N GLY A 429 -19.61 -10.93 -26.36
CA GLY A 429 -18.49 -10.07 -26.75
C GLY A 429 -18.46 -8.77 -25.95
N CYS A 430 -19.58 -8.05 -25.90
CA CYS A 430 -19.78 -6.83 -25.13
C CYS A 430 -19.44 -7.05 -23.63
N GLN A 431 -19.94 -8.13 -23.03
CA GLN A 431 -19.65 -8.49 -21.63
C GLN A 431 -18.17 -8.83 -21.36
N VAL A 432 -17.49 -9.48 -22.30
CA VAL A 432 -16.05 -9.77 -22.19
C VAL A 432 -15.23 -8.48 -22.31
N LEU A 433 -15.60 -7.58 -23.22
CA LEU A 433 -14.95 -6.27 -23.39
C LEU A 433 -15.08 -5.40 -22.13
N GLN A 434 -16.28 -5.30 -21.54
CA GLN A 434 -16.47 -4.66 -20.22
C GLN A 434 -15.59 -5.29 -19.14
N GLY A 435 -15.46 -6.62 -19.14
CA GLY A 435 -14.55 -7.33 -18.23
C GLY A 435 -13.07 -6.99 -18.43
N VAL A 436 -12.64 -6.66 -19.65
CA VAL A 436 -11.29 -6.18 -19.92
C VAL A 436 -11.12 -4.71 -19.53
N GLU A 437 -12.12 -3.85 -19.72
CA GLU A 437 -12.10 -2.45 -19.27
C GLU A 437 -12.05 -2.34 -17.75
N ASP A 438 -13.07 -2.84 -17.05
CA ASP A 438 -13.23 -2.68 -15.60
C ASP A 438 -12.47 -3.73 -14.77
N GLY A 439 -12.03 -4.84 -15.40
CA GLY A 439 -11.13 -5.83 -14.80
C GLY A 439 -9.67 -5.57 -15.14
N PHE A 440 -9.24 -5.95 -16.36
CA PHE A 440 -7.82 -5.88 -16.74
C PHE A 440 -7.26 -4.45 -16.70
N CYS A 441 -7.86 -3.52 -17.44
CA CYS A 441 -7.34 -2.14 -17.56
C CYS A 441 -7.47 -1.39 -16.22
N GLY A 442 -8.60 -1.54 -15.54
CA GLY A 442 -8.80 -1.01 -14.19
C GLY A 442 -7.80 -1.54 -13.15
N CYS A 443 -7.27 -2.76 -13.29
CA CYS A 443 -6.25 -3.30 -12.36
C CYS A 443 -4.81 -3.11 -12.82
N LEU A 444 -4.58 -2.99 -14.13
CA LEU A 444 -3.31 -2.63 -14.75
C LEU A 444 -2.97 -1.16 -14.49
N THR A 445 -3.97 -0.28 -14.50
CA THR A 445 -3.78 1.13 -14.16
C THR A 445 -3.98 1.41 -12.66
N THR A 446 -3.60 2.59 -12.20
CA THR A 446 -3.73 3.02 -10.80
C THR A 446 -3.67 4.55 -10.66
N VAL A 447 -4.55 5.11 -9.83
CA VAL A 447 -4.46 6.51 -9.37
C VAL A 447 -3.75 6.57 -8.01
N SER A 448 -3.97 5.61 -7.11
CA SER A 448 -3.41 5.63 -5.74
C SER A 448 -1.88 5.60 -5.72
N THR A 449 -1.25 4.77 -6.56
CA THR A 449 0.21 4.75 -6.71
C THR A 449 0.73 6.01 -7.37
N TRP A 450 0.03 6.48 -8.43
CA TRP A 450 0.41 7.68 -9.18
C TRP A 450 0.39 8.95 -8.32
N VAL A 451 -0.65 9.18 -7.49
CA VAL A 451 -0.69 10.35 -6.59
C VAL A 451 0.31 10.27 -5.44
N ALA A 452 0.67 9.06 -4.99
CA ALA A 452 1.71 8.87 -3.98
C ALA A 452 3.13 9.08 -4.54
N GLU A 453 3.37 8.76 -5.81
CA GLU A 453 4.62 9.13 -6.49
C GLU A 453 4.73 10.66 -6.67
N LEU A 454 3.61 11.35 -6.94
CA LEU A 454 3.58 12.81 -7.08
C LEU A 454 3.95 13.57 -5.80
N THR A 455 3.69 13.04 -4.60
CA THR A 455 4.03 13.72 -3.34
C THR A 455 5.49 13.57 -2.93
N VAL A 456 6.21 12.56 -3.43
CA VAL A 456 7.59 12.22 -2.99
C VAL A 456 8.67 12.55 -4.04
N LEU A 457 8.29 12.67 -5.32
CA LEU A 457 9.12 13.28 -6.37
C LEU A 457 9.40 14.77 -6.09
N ARG A 458 10.54 15.31 -6.57
CA ARG A 458 10.78 16.76 -6.47
C ARG A 458 9.77 17.51 -7.33
N ARG A 459 9.28 18.66 -6.82
CA ARG A 459 8.19 19.48 -7.41
C ARG A 459 8.21 19.57 -8.96
N ARG A 460 9.34 19.89 -9.58
CA ARG A 460 9.45 19.97 -11.06
C ARG A 460 9.15 18.64 -11.73
N HIS A 461 9.70 17.55 -11.22
CA HIS A 461 9.51 16.21 -11.75
C HIS A 461 8.11 15.69 -11.46
N ALA A 462 7.54 15.97 -10.28
CA ALA A 462 6.14 15.70 -9.98
C ALA A 462 5.20 16.38 -11.00
N TYR A 463 5.36 17.68 -11.27
CA TYR A 463 4.52 18.37 -12.27
C TYR A 463 4.71 17.80 -13.69
N VAL A 464 5.94 17.55 -14.13
CA VAL A 464 6.20 16.95 -15.46
C VAL A 464 5.58 15.55 -15.56
N TYR A 465 5.82 14.70 -14.58
CA TYR A 465 5.27 13.34 -14.51
C TYR A 465 3.74 13.38 -14.53
N GLY A 466 3.10 14.08 -13.58
CA GLY A 466 1.65 14.16 -13.45
C GLY A 466 0.96 14.70 -14.70
N VAL A 467 1.41 15.84 -15.23
CA VAL A 467 0.83 16.41 -16.46
C VAL A 467 1.06 15.48 -17.64
N SER A 468 2.26 14.87 -17.78
CA SER A 468 2.53 13.96 -18.89
C SER A 468 1.67 12.69 -18.87
N SER A 469 1.40 12.10 -17.70
CA SER A 469 0.52 10.92 -17.58
C SER A 469 -0.90 11.24 -18.05
N VAL A 470 -1.46 12.38 -17.61
CA VAL A 470 -2.83 12.78 -17.98
C VAL A 470 -2.91 13.14 -19.47
N VAL A 471 -1.97 13.95 -19.97
CA VAL A 471 -1.94 14.37 -21.37
C VAL A 471 -1.69 13.19 -22.32
N ALA A 472 -0.77 12.27 -21.99
CA ALA A 472 -0.51 11.10 -22.83
C ALA A 472 -1.71 10.14 -22.87
N GLY A 473 -2.33 9.85 -21.72
CA GLY A 473 -3.53 9.02 -21.67
C GLY A 473 -4.69 9.64 -22.46
N PHE A 474 -4.95 10.94 -22.26
CA PHE A 474 -6.03 11.64 -22.95
C PHE A 474 -5.78 11.71 -24.47
N ALA A 475 -4.55 12.00 -24.91
CA ALA A 475 -4.19 12.02 -26.32
C ALA A 475 -4.39 10.65 -26.99
N VAL A 476 -4.10 9.54 -26.30
CA VAL A 476 -4.35 8.20 -26.82
C VAL A 476 -5.85 7.92 -26.97
N LEU A 477 -6.70 8.30 -26.01
CA LEU A 477 -8.16 8.15 -26.18
C LEU A 477 -8.74 9.08 -27.26
N VAL A 478 -8.18 10.29 -27.42
CA VAL A 478 -8.54 11.17 -28.54
C VAL A 478 -8.20 10.56 -29.90
N VAL A 479 -7.11 9.79 -30.02
CA VAL A 479 -6.76 9.07 -31.25
C VAL A 479 -7.63 7.83 -31.47
N ILE A 480 -7.95 7.07 -30.42
CA ILE A 480 -8.75 5.84 -30.51
C ILE A 480 -10.25 6.20 -30.53
N MET A 481 -10.84 6.42 -29.36
CA MET A 481 -12.26 6.72 -29.17
C MET A 481 -12.72 7.95 -29.94
N GLY A 482 -11.86 8.97 -30.08
CA GLY A 482 -12.17 10.17 -30.87
C GLY A 482 -12.37 9.86 -32.36
N THR A 483 -11.60 8.93 -32.94
CA THR A 483 -11.78 8.52 -34.33
C THR A 483 -13.17 7.94 -34.54
N MET A 484 -13.58 6.93 -33.77
CA MET A 484 -14.92 6.35 -33.86
C MET A 484 -16.01 7.39 -33.60
N ARG A 485 -15.84 8.20 -32.54
CA ARG A 485 -16.83 9.19 -32.10
C ARG A 485 -17.13 10.28 -33.11
N TRP A 486 -16.17 10.63 -33.96
CA TRP A 486 -16.31 11.69 -34.95
C TRP A 486 -16.56 11.19 -36.39
N THR A 487 -16.41 9.89 -36.67
CA THR A 487 -16.82 9.30 -37.97
C THR A 487 -18.20 8.66 -37.92
N GLU A 488 -18.45 7.74 -36.97
CA GLU A 488 -19.68 6.94 -36.86
C GLU A 488 -20.52 7.33 -35.63
N GLY A 489 -19.88 7.81 -34.57
CA GLY A 489 -20.48 7.94 -33.25
C GLY A 489 -20.42 6.64 -32.45
N PHE A 490 -20.88 6.68 -31.18
CA PHE A 490 -20.97 5.48 -30.34
C PHE A 490 -22.34 4.81 -30.47
N GLY A 491 -22.35 3.56 -30.96
CA GLY A 491 -23.55 2.71 -30.97
C GLY A 491 -23.92 2.19 -29.57
N PRO A 492 -25.16 1.73 -29.34
CA PRO A 492 -25.60 1.29 -28.02
C PRO A 492 -24.90 0.00 -27.56
N LEU A 493 -24.47 -0.04 -26.30
CA LEU A 493 -23.85 -1.21 -25.67
C LEU A 493 -24.85 -2.37 -25.50
N MET A 494 -24.75 -3.36 -26.37
CA MET A 494 -25.58 -4.58 -26.34
C MET A 494 -25.11 -5.61 -25.29
N CYS A 495 -24.79 -5.19 -24.07
CA CYS A 495 -24.17 -6.02 -23.03
C CYS A 495 -25.16 -6.84 -22.18
N ILE A 496 -26.47 -6.74 -22.46
CA ILE A 496 -27.55 -7.50 -21.83
C ILE A 496 -28.35 -8.29 -22.89
N HIS A 497 -29.01 -9.36 -22.44
CA HIS A 497 -29.90 -10.21 -23.24
C HIS A 497 -31.34 -9.66 -23.29
#